data_AF-C7PXA4-F1
#
_entry.id   AF-C7PXA4-F1
#
_cell.length_a   1.000
_cell.length_b   1.000
_cell.length_c   1.000
_cell.angle_alpha   90.00
_cell.angle_beta   90.00
_cell.angle_gamma   90.00
#
_symmetry.space_group_name_H-M   'P 1'
#
loop_
_entity.id
_entity.type
_entity.pdbx_description
1 polymer ?
#
loop_
_entity_poly.entity_id
_entity_poly.type
_entity_poly.pdbx_seq_one_letter_code
_entity_poly.pdbx_strand_id
1 'polypeptide(L)'
;MADRLRYQLPARPTTTLRWVFFVLAVVSLVFGYVGLHAYILQQKPHPQYSHAPGDLIYFDIELFLVQSTPIAAGGPYPFLLAVARFSAPLVSAYTIVEIALGLSAHRIHGVRMRRYRGHAVVCGSSRTATVLAERLRRDRRRVVTIEPGTDDRRRADVVIGDPALPARLREAGVERAAVVYSCLDDSHRNVEVAGTIERIRAHTDRPGRADRPGHVGRPGRRGPVRVHAMVKDLDLCLALKARHWSTAGGDGPYVDFYNPDELAAQDVVRSDDRLFTHDPPRVAIAGTGAFGRAVLVELGRQWLVRRKQSSASLQVKVIGEQALKEVAAVAARYSFLDEVCMVQTRTGTPAEFLTELTRLDTPRLHRLYLCQEDEGQALGTALAAVAHLSSALEVIVVRLDRMSGMARAFDHGTGAGALFDGLDGRLRIVDVAQVGGDPAVIGFDLAEALARTSHQRYLLERLASGKPLGSAPAMTPWETLDEDLRAASRALAGDVGRKAAALGGLLVPRSASGQDFAFQPGEIEALARREHDRWQAERTGRGWRYGPRRDPVAKRHPDLNSWAQLPESERERDREVVRAMPSVLAEVGLAIVRVGPSEFTAEELAA
;
A
#
# COMPACT_ATOMS: atom_id res chain seq x y z
N MET A 1 3.87 21.65 -29.67
CA MET A 1 3.51 21.05 -30.97
C MET A 1 3.95 19.58 -31.03
N ALA A 2 3.46 18.76 -30.10
CA ALA A 2 3.70 17.31 -30.03
C ALA A 2 2.54 16.64 -29.27
N ASP A 3 1.33 17.03 -29.63
CA ASP A 3 0.07 16.52 -29.06
C ASP A 3 -0.78 16.03 -30.24
N ARG A 4 -0.44 14.86 -30.80
CA ARG A 4 -1.20 14.20 -31.88
C ARG A 4 -0.70 12.80 -32.23
N LEU A 5 -0.60 11.91 -31.24
CA LEU A 5 -0.63 10.46 -31.49
C LEU A 5 -1.60 9.78 -30.51
N ARG A 6 -2.84 10.29 -30.47
CA ARG A 6 -3.99 9.48 -30.07
C ARG A 6 -4.22 8.49 -31.20
N TYR A 7 -3.60 7.32 -31.11
CA TYR A 7 -4.00 6.18 -31.92
C TYR A 7 -5.46 5.87 -31.59
N GLN A 8 -6.34 6.23 -32.52
CA GLN A 8 -7.72 5.78 -32.52
C GLN A 8 -7.70 4.26 -32.45
N LEU A 9 -8.35 3.73 -31.42
CA LEU A 9 -8.66 2.30 -31.30
C LEU A 9 -9.27 1.81 -32.63
N PRO A 10 -9.20 0.51 -32.97
CA PRO A 10 -10.16 -0.02 -33.93
C PRO A 10 -11.54 0.29 -33.34
N ALA A 11 -12.22 1.27 -33.92
CA ALA A 11 -13.53 1.69 -33.47
C ALA A 11 -14.41 0.44 -33.47
N ARG A 12 -15.14 0.20 -32.38
CA ARG A 12 -16.29 -0.70 -32.47
C ARG A 12 -17.11 -0.25 -33.69
N PRO A 13 -17.63 -1.17 -34.51
CA PRO A 13 -18.50 -0.79 -35.61
C PRO A 13 -19.56 0.16 -35.06
N THR A 14 -19.69 1.35 -35.65
CA THR A 14 -20.62 2.37 -35.18
C THR A 14 -22.03 1.78 -35.17
N THR A 15 -22.92 2.28 -34.32
CA THR A 15 -24.35 1.90 -34.34
C THR A 15 -24.93 1.95 -35.75
N THR A 16 -24.47 2.91 -36.57
CA THR A 16 -24.76 3.02 -38.00
C THR A 16 -24.32 1.80 -38.82
N LEU A 17 -23.11 1.28 -38.64
CA LEU A 17 -22.61 0.13 -39.40
C LEU A 17 -23.40 -1.15 -39.06
N ARG A 18 -23.77 -1.33 -37.79
CA ARG A 18 -24.66 -2.42 -37.36
C ARG A 18 -26.03 -2.35 -38.02
N TRP A 19 -26.61 -1.15 -38.12
CA TRP A 19 -27.86 -0.92 -38.84
C TRP A 19 -27.73 -1.22 -40.34
N VAL A 20 -26.62 -0.83 -40.98
CA VAL A 20 -26.37 -1.14 -42.40
C VAL A 20 -26.33 -2.65 -42.63
N PHE A 21 -25.60 -3.40 -41.80
CA PHE A 21 -25.54 -4.86 -41.94
C PHE A 21 -26.84 -5.56 -41.56
N PHE A 22 -27.64 -5.00 -40.63
CA PHE A 22 -28.98 -5.49 -40.34
C PHE A 22 -29.92 -5.32 -41.54
N VAL A 23 -29.93 -4.13 -42.15
CA VAL A 23 -30.70 -3.87 -43.37
C VAL A 23 -30.22 -4.77 -44.51
N LEU A 24 -28.90 -4.94 -44.67
CA LEU A 24 -28.33 -5.84 -45.67
C LEU A 24 -28.76 -7.30 -45.44
N ALA A 25 -28.86 -7.76 -44.19
CA ALA A 25 -29.34 -9.09 -43.84
C ALA A 25 -30.81 -9.28 -44.26
N VAL A 26 -31.67 -8.32 -43.95
CA VAL A 26 -33.09 -8.35 -44.32
C VAL A 26 -33.24 -8.32 -45.86
N VAL A 27 -32.50 -7.44 -46.54
CA VAL A 27 -32.51 -7.37 -48.01
C VAL A 27 -32.02 -8.69 -48.62
N SER A 28 -30.98 -9.30 -48.05
CA SER A 28 -30.42 -10.57 -48.54
C SER A 28 -31.44 -11.71 -48.44
N LEU A 29 -32.18 -11.81 -47.32
CA LEU A 29 -33.25 -12.80 -47.14
C LEU A 29 -34.41 -12.57 -48.12
N VAL A 30 -34.87 -11.33 -48.25
CA VAL A 30 -35.99 -11.04 -49.17
C VAL A 30 -35.58 -11.32 -50.62
N PHE A 31 -34.37 -10.93 -51.02
CA PHE A 31 -33.89 -11.14 -52.39
C PHE A 31 -33.53 -12.59 -52.67
N GLY A 32 -33.02 -13.31 -51.67
CA GLY A 32 -32.72 -14.73 -51.77
C GLY A 32 -34.01 -15.55 -51.88
N TYR A 33 -35.01 -15.31 -51.02
CA TYR A 33 -36.32 -15.96 -51.10
C TYR A 33 -37.02 -15.73 -52.45
N VAL A 34 -37.16 -14.47 -52.88
CA VAL A 34 -37.82 -14.13 -54.17
C VAL A 34 -36.99 -14.65 -55.35
N GLY A 35 -35.66 -14.55 -55.26
CA GLY A 35 -34.74 -15.00 -56.29
C GLY A 35 -34.72 -16.52 -56.47
N LEU A 36 -34.73 -17.29 -55.37
CA LEU A 36 -34.81 -18.75 -55.37
C LEU A 36 -36.16 -19.23 -55.90
N HIS A 37 -37.26 -18.60 -55.48
CA HIS A 37 -38.59 -18.92 -56.00
C HIS A 37 -38.66 -18.73 -57.52
N ALA A 38 -38.13 -17.60 -58.04
CA ALA A 38 -38.07 -17.34 -59.47
C ALA A 38 -37.14 -18.32 -60.21
N TYR A 39 -35.97 -18.63 -59.62
CA TYR A 39 -34.99 -19.53 -60.22
C TYR A 39 -35.50 -20.98 -60.33
N ILE A 40 -36.15 -21.51 -59.29
CA ILE A 40 -36.72 -22.87 -59.29
C ILE A 40 -37.88 -22.98 -60.29
N LEU A 41 -38.73 -21.94 -60.39
CA LEU A 41 -39.83 -21.92 -61.37
C LEU A 41 -39.37 -21.84 -62.84
N GLN A 42 -38.16 -21.35 -63.10
CA GLN A 42 -37.58 -21.27 -64.44
C GLN A 42 -37.01 -22.61 -64.92
N GLN A 43 -36.78 -23.59 -64.03
CA GLN A 43 -36.29 -24.93 -64.36
C GLN A 43 -37.44 -25.83 -64.86
N LYS A 44 -37.89 -25.60 -66.10
CA LYS A 44 -38.86 -26.47 -66.81
C LYS A 44 -38.15 -27.57 -67.60
N PRO A 45 -38.75 -28.76 -67.81
CA PRO A 45 -40.15 -29.13 -67.51
C PRO A 45 -40.40 -29.74 -66.12
N HIS A 46 -39.36 -30.14 -65.37
CA HIS A 46 -39.48 -30.64 -64.00
C HIS A 46 -38.50 -29.92 -63.07
N PRO A 47 -38.96 -29.03 -62.17
CA PRO A 47 -38.08 -28.43 -61.18
C PRO A 47 -37.52 -29.54 -60.28
N GLN A 48 -36.20 -29.65 -60.18
CA GLN A 48 -35.53 -30.67 -59.38
C GLN A 48 -35.68 -30.44 -57.87
N TYR A 49 -36.06 -29.22 -57.48
CA TYR A 49 -36.17 -28.78 -56.10
C TYR A 49 -37.60 -28.29 -55.79
N SER A 50 -38.02 -28.50 -54.55
CA SER A 50 -39.32 -28.05 -54.05
C SER A 50 -39.41 -26.52 -54.02
N HIS A 51 -40.58 -25.99 -54.34
CA HIS A 51 -40.94 -24.57 -54.24
C HIS A 51 -41.85 -24.29 -53.03
N ALA A 52 -42.00 -25.27 -52.12
CA ALA A 52 -42.76 -25.05 -50.90
C ALA A 52 -42.13 -23.92 -50.08
N PRO A 53 -42.92 -23.08 -49.40
CA PRO A 53 -42.40 -21.94 -48.64
C PRO A 53 -41.31 -22.31 -47.62
N GLY A 54 -41.44 -23.48 -46.98
CA GLY A 54 -40.45 -23.96 -46.00
C GLY A 54 -39.11 -24.33 -46.63
N ASP A 55 -39.12 -24.96 -47.81
CA ASP A 55 -37.90 -25.35 -48.53
C ASP A 55 -37.17 -24.14 -49.09
N LEU A 56 -37.92 -23.13 -49.56
CA LEU A 56 -37.33 -21.85 -50.01
C LEU A 56 -36.64 -21.10 -48.87
N ILE A 57 -37.23 -21.08 -47.67
CA ILE A 57 -36.59 -20.50 -46.48
C ILE A 57 -35.32 -21.27 -46.13
N TYR A 58 -35.35 -22.60 -46.21
CA TYR A 58 -34.17 -23.42 -45.97
C TYR A 58 -33.04 -23.11 -46.97
N PHE A 59 -33.32 -23.12 -48.27
CA PHE A 59 -32.34 -22.81 -49.32
C PHE A 59 -31.82 -21.38 -49.26
N ASP A 60 -32.63 -20.43 -48.78
CA ASP A 60 -32.25 -19.04 -48.57
C ASP A 60 -31.29 -18.88 -47.38
N ILE A 61 -31.56 -19.59 -46.27
CA ILE A 61 -30.63 -19.66 -45.13
C ILE A 61 -29.29 -20.30 -45.55
N GLU A 62 -29.31 -21.33 -46.42
CA GLU A 62 -28.08 -21.94 -46.92
C GLU A 62 -27.15 -20.89 -47.57
N LEU A 63 -27.68 -19.88 -48.28
CA LEU A 63 -26.86 -18.83 -48.92
C LEU A 63 -25.92 -18.10 -47.94
N PHE A 64 -26.28 -17.99 -46.66
CA PHE A 64 -25.42 -17.40 -45.62
C PHE A 64 -24.17 -18.24 -45.31
N LEU A 65 -24.16 -19.52 -45.73
CA LEU A 65 -23.04 -20.46 -45.61
C LEU A 65 -22.24 -20.59 -46.91
N VAL A 66 -22.38 -19.66 -47.87
CA VAL A 66 -21.66 -19.63 -49.17
C VAL A 66 -22.12 -20.72 -50.16
N GLN A 67 -22.99 -21.63 -49.74
CA GLN A 67 -23.49 -22.73 -50.55
C GLN A 67 -25.01 -22.73 -50.52
N SER A 68 -25.68 -23.14 -51.58
CA SER A 68 -27.11 -23.44 -51.52
C SER A 68 -27.40 -24.53 -52.54
N THR A 69 -28.19 -25.50 -52.14
CA THR A 69 -28.40 -26.74 -52.89
C THR A 69 -28.99 -26.51 -54.29
N PRO A 70 -29.95 -25.59 -54.52
CA PRO A 70 -30.47 -25.33 -55.86
C PRO A 70 -29.49 -24.61 -56.79
N ILE A 71 -28.57 -23.80 -56.25
CA ILE A 71 -27.63 -23.00 -57.05
C ILE A 71 -26.37 -23.77 -57.45
N ALA A 72 -26.15 -24.96 -56.88
CA ALA A 72 -25.01 -25.84 -57.17
C ALA A 72 -25.00 -26.34 -58.63
N ALA A 73 -26.17 -26.41 -59.26
CA ALA A 73 -26.32 -26.80 -60.66
C ALA A 73 -25.79 -25.74 -61.66
N GLY A 74 -25.40 -24.54 -61.18
CA GLY A 74 -24.97 -23.43 -62.03
C GLY A 74 -26.14 -22.77 -62.77
N GLY A 75 -25.94 -21.56 -63.29
CA GLY A 75 -26.95 -20.97 -64.17
C GLY A 75 -26.59 -19.61 -64.74
N PRO A 76 -27.48 -19.04 -65.57
CA PRO A 76 -27.86 -17.64 -65.42
C PRO A 76 -28.76 -17.50 -64.18
N TYR A 77 -28.40 -16.63 -63.24
CA TYR A 77 -29.17 -16.40 -62.01
C TYR A 77 -30.06 -15.15 -62.17
N PRO A 78 -31.31 -15.16 -61.65
CA PRO A 78 -32.11 -13.95 -61.52
C PRO A 78 -31.33 -12.87 -60.75
N PHE A 79 -31.51 -11.61 -61.14
CA PHE A 79 -30.75 -10.49 -60.55
C PHE A 79 -30.83 -10.44 -59.02
N LEU A 80 -32.02 -10.66 -58.44
CA LEU A 80 -32.22 -10.67 -56.99
C LEU A 80 -31.40 -11.79 -56.31
N LEU A 81 -31.38 -12.99 -56.90
CA LEU A 81 -30.58 -14.11 -56.41
C LEU A 81 -29.08 -13.85 -56.55
N ALA A 82 -28.67 -13.20 -57.65
CA ALA A 82 -27.28 -12.83 -57.86
C ALA A 82 -26.77 -11.86 -56.79
N VAL A 83 -27.60 -10.89 -56.37
CA VAL A 83 -27.27 -9.98 -55.25
C VAL A 83 -27.20 -10.75 -53.93
N ALA A 84 -28.23 -11.56 -53.62
CA ALA A 84 -28.32 -12.33 -52.37
C ALA A 84 -27.13 -13.28 -52.17
N ARG A 85 -26.65 -13.92 -53.25
CA ARG A 85 -25.51 -14.86 -53.23
C ARG A 85 -24.22 -14.22 -52.72
N PHE A 86 -24.05 -12.91 -52.88
CA PHE A 86 -22.87 -12.19 -52.39
C PHE A 86 -23.15 -11.44 -51.09
N SER A 87 -24.37 -10.90 -50.91
CA SER A 87 -24.71 -10.13 -49.71
C SER A 87 -24.93 -11.01 -48.47
N ALA A 88 -25.51 -12.22 -48.61
CA ALA A 88 -25.73 -13.13 -47.48
C ALA A 88 -24.41 -13.62 -46.83
N PRO A 89 -23.42 -14.14 -47.60
CA PRO A 89 -22.10 -14.44 -47.03
C PRO A 89 -21.37 -13.25 -46.42
N LEU A 90 -21.56 -12.05 -46.97
CA LEU A 90 -20.94 -10.83 -46.44
C LEU A 90 -21.47 -10.49 -45.05
N VAL A 91 -22.77 -10.70 -44.82
CA VAL A 91 -23.40 -10.55 -43.49
C VAL A 91 -22.84 -11.59 -42.52
N SER A 92 -22.73 -12.86 -42.91
CA SER A 92 -22.12 -13.91 -42.08
C SER A 92 -20.65 -13.63 -41.74
N ALA A 93 -19.86 -13.13 -42.71
CA ALA A 93 -18.48 -12.76 -42.48
C ALA A 93 -18.37 -11.60 -41.48
N TYR A 94 -19.24 -10.59 -41.59
CA TYR A 94 -19.30 -9.47 -40.66
C TYR A 94 -19.64 -9.92 -39.23
N THR A 95 -20.64 -10.80 -39.05
CA THR A 95 -21.02 -11.28 -37.71
C THR A 95 -19.89 -12.09 -37.05
N ILE A 96 -19.19 -12.94 -37.82
CA ILE A 96 -18.01 -13.67 -37.35
C ILE A 96 -16.90 -12.70 -36.92
N VAL A 97 -16.59 -11.70 -37.74
CA VAL A 97 -15.57 -10.68 -37.44
C VAL A 97 -15.95 -9.86 -36.20
N GLU A 98 -17.22 -9.47 -36.05
CA GLU A 98 -17.71 -8.72 -34.89
C GLU A 98 -17.56 -9.54 -33.59
N ILE A 99 -17.95 -10.82 -33.61
CA ILE A 99 -17.78 -11.75 -32.49
C ILE A 99 -16.29 -11.94 -32.16
N ALA A 100 -15.44 -12.16 -33.16
CA ALA A 100 -14.01 -12.35 -32.98
C ALA A 100 -13.30 -11.12 -32.41
N LEU A 101 -13.64 -9.92 -32.87
CA LEU A 101 -13.10 -8.66 -32.34
C LEU A 101 -13.59 -8.39 -30.91
N GLY A 102 -14.84 -8.74 -30.59
CA GLY A 102 -15.39 -8.67 -29.23
C GLY A 102 -14.62 -9.54 -28.23
N LEU A 103 -14.32 -10.78 -28.60
CA LEU A 103 -13.53 -11.71 -27.78
C LEU A 103 -12.04 -11.33 -27.69
N SER A 104 -11.48 -10.76 -28.75
CA SER A 104 -10.07 -10.36 -28.82
C SER A 104 -9.75 -9.13 -27.97
N ALA A 105 -10.71 -8.21 -27.82
CA ALA A 105 -10.52 -7.01 -27.00
C ALA A 105 -10.15 -7.34 -25.55
N HIS A 106 -10.70 -8.41 -24.96
CA HIS A 106 -10.33 -8.84 -23.60
C HIS A 106 -8.88 -9.34 -23.50
N ARG A 107 -8.34 -9.98 -24.55
CA ARG A 107 -6.97 -10.52 -24.53
C ARG A 107 -5.89 -9.48 -24.86
N ILE A 108 -6.18 -8.52 -25.75
CA ILE A 108 -5.19 -7.53 -26.21
C ILE A 108 -4.74 -6.60 -25.07
N HIS A 109 -5.64 -6.21 -24.17
CA HIS A 109 -5.33 -5.34 -23.04
C HIS A 109 -4.35 -5.98 -22.05
N GLY A 110 -4.61 -7.22 -21.64
CA GLY A 110 -3.71 -7.96 -20.74
C GLY A 110 -2.31 -8.18 -21.33
N VAL A 111 -2.20 -8.42 -22.64
CA VAL A 111 -0.89 -8.53 -23.32
C VAL A 111 -0.15 -7.18 -23.34
N ARG A 112 -0.86 -6.06 -23.47
CA ARG A 112 -0.26 -4.73 -23.43
C ARG A 112 0.24 -4.37 -22.03
N MET A 113 -0.57 -4.60 -21.00
CA MET A 113 -0.20 -4.32 -19.60
C MET A 113 1.00 -5.15 -19.14
N ARG A 114 1.07 -6.42 -19.55
CA ARG A 114 2.25 -7.30 -19.36
C ARG A 114 3.57 -6.72 -19.88
N ARG A 115 3.52 -5.79 -20.84
CA ARG A 115 4.70 -5.16 -21.42
C ARG A 115 5.12 -3.88 -20.70
N TYR A 116 4.29 -3.33 -19.82
CA TYR A 116 4.63 -2.16 -19.01
C TYR A 116 5.85 -2.45 -18.11
N ARG A 117 6.56 -1.39 -17.75
CA ARG A 117 7.75 -1.42 -16.88
C ARG A 117 7.73 -0.22 -15.95
N GLY A 118 8.14 -0.44 -14.70
CA GLY A 118 8.22 0.62 -13.70
C GLY A 118 6.88 1.25 -13.33
N HIS A 119 5.77 0.61 -13.70
CA HIS A 119 4.42 1.02 -13.34
C HIS A 119 4.06 0.58 -11.92
N ALA A 120 3.04 1.20 -11.34
CA ALA A 120 2.43 0.75 -10.10
C ALA A 120 1.24 -0.19 -10.41
N VAL A 121 1.07 -1.21 -9.59
CA VAL A 121 -0.14 -2.05 -9.59
C VAL A 121 -0.91 -1.78 -8.30
N VAL A 122 -2.21 -1.53 -8.37
CA VAL A 122 -3.06 -1.33 -7.19
C VAL A 122 -4.19 -2.35 -7.22
N CYS A 123 -4.25 -3.21 -6.20
CA CYS A 123 -5.23 -4.28 -6.09
C CYS A 123 -6.37 -3.88 -5.14
N GLY A 124 -7.60 -4.15 -5.55
CA GLY A 124 -8.81 -3.84 -4.82
C GLY A 124 -9.55 -2.62 -5.36
N SER A 125 -10.83 -2.52 -4.97
CA SER A 125 -11.74 -1.43 -5.29
C SER A 125 -12.15 -0.63 -4.04
N SER A 126 -11.40 -0.78 -2.94
CA SER A 126 -11.65 -0.01 -1.72
C SER A 126 -11.44 1.48 -1.96
N ARG A 127 -11.89 2.30 -1.01
CA ARG A 127 -11.67 3.74 -1.07
C ARG A 127 -10.18 4.09 -1.07
N THR A 128 -9.41 3.44 -0.19
CA THR A 128 -7.95 3.57 -0.12
C THR A 128 -7.29 3.23 -1.46
N ALA A 129 -7.70 2.13 -2.10
CA ALA A 129 -7.20 1.73 -3.42
C ALA A 129 -7.50 2.79 -4.50
N THR A 130 -8.72 3.34 -4.46
CA THR A 130 -9.16 4.36 -5.41
C THR A 130 -8.37 5.65 -5.25
N VAL A 131 -8.25 6.17 -4.02
CA VAL A 131 -7.46 7.38 -3.71
C VAL A 131 -6.00 7.19 -4.12
N LEU A 132 -5.41 6.05 -3.77
CA LEU A 132 -4.02 5.73 -4.11
C LEU A 132 -3.79 5.70 -5.63
N ALA A 133 -4.69 5.04 -6.37
CA ALA A 133 -4.59 4.98 -7.81
C ALA A 133 -4.76 6.37 -8.46
N GLU A 134 -5.63 7.22 -7.93
CA GLU A 134 -5.81 8.60 -8.39
C GLU A 134 -4.59 9.47 -8.12
N ARG A 135 -4.03 9.43 -6.90
CA ARG A 135 -2.81 10.19 -6.55
C ARG A 135 -1.62 9.77 -7.41
N LEU A 136 -1.38 8.47 -7.56
CA LEU A 136 -0.31 7.97 -8.44
C LEU A 136 -0.49 8.42 -9.90
N ARG A 137 -1.73 8.42 -10.42
CA ARG A 137 -2.03 8.95 -11.77
C ARG A 137 -1.80 10.45 -11.87
N ARG A 138 -2.17 11.23 -10.84
CA ARG A 138 -1.91 12.68 -10.75
C ARG A 138 -0.41 12.97 -10.79
N ASP A 139 0.40 12.14 -10.12
CA ASP A 139 1.87 12.20 -10.13
C ASP A 139 2.49 11.66 -11.44
N ARG A 140 1.69 11.50 -12.50
CA ARG A 140 2.08 10.99 -13.83
C ARG A 140 2.72 9.61 -13.79
N ARG A 141 2.47 8.82 -12.75
CA ARG A 141 2.88 7.42 -12.70
C ARG A 141 1.90 6.58 -13.52
N ARG A 142 2.43 5.59 -14.24
CA ARG A 142 1.60 4.60 -14.92
C ARG A 142 1.03 3.66 -13.86
N VAL A 143 -0.29 3.48 -13.83
CA VAL A 143 -1.00 2.68 -12.84
C VAL A 143 -1.88 1.64 -13.53
N VAL A 144 -1.77 0.39 -13.11
CA VAL A 144 -2.68 -0.69 -13.48
C VAL A 144 -3.49 -1.07 -12.23
N THR A 145 -4.82 -1.11 -12.31
CA THR A 145 -5.66 -1.56 -11.18
C THR A 145 -6.13 -2.99 -11.40
N ILE A 146 -6.28 -3.76 -10.32
CA ILE A 146 -6.91 -5.09 -10.34
C ILE A 146 -8.14 -5.04 -9.44
N GLU A 147 -9.34 -5.20 -10.02
CA GLU A 147 -10.60 -4.96 -9.32
C GLU A 147 -11.47 -6.24 -9.28
N PRO A 148 -11.98 -6.65 -8.10
CA PRO A 148 -12.93 -7.74 -7.99
C PRO A 148 -14.31 -7.25 -8.45
N GLY A 149 -14.75 -7.61 -9.65
CA GLY A 149 -16.04 -7.18 -10.19
C GLY A 149 -16.32 -7.71 -11.59
N THR A 150 -17.46 -7.31 -12.16
CA THR A 150 -17.95 -7.73 -13.49
C THR A 150 -18.22 -6.57 -14.45
N ASP A 151 -17.96 -5.32 -14.04
CA ASP A 151 -18.50 -4.13 -14.72
C ASP A 151 -17.68 -3.63 -15.93
N ASP A 152 -18.41 -3.13 -16.93
CA ASP A 152 -18.08 -2.93 -18.36
C ASP A 152 -17.31 -1.61 -18.63
N ARG A 153 -16.74 -0.97 -17.60
CA ARG A 153 -15.89 0.21 -17.74
C ARG A 153 -14.52 -0.18 -18.27
N ARG A 154 -14.46 -0.37 -19.59
CA ARG A 154 -13.29 -0.65 -20.44
C ARG A 154 -12.23 0.45 -20.35
N ARG A 155 -11.57 0.57 -19.20
CA ARG A 155 -10.36 1.37 -19.05
C ARG A 155 -9.18 0.51 -19.41
N ALA A 156 -8.29 1.05 -20.24
CA ALA A 156 -7.23 0.29 -20.86
C ALA A 156 -6.10 -0.16 -19.90
N ASP A 157 -6.22 0.18 -18.61
CA ASP A 157 -5.26 -0.12 -17.54
C ASP A 157 -5.93 -0.76 -16.30
N VAL A 158 -7.06 -1.46 -16.48
CA VAL A 158 -7.77 -2.21 -15.43
C VAL A 158 -7.80 -3.70 -15.77
N VAL A 159 -7.45 -4.55 -14.82
CA VAL A 159 -7.58 -6.01 -14.88
C VAL A 159 -8.77 -6.41 -14.00
N ILE A 160 -9.75 -7.08 -14.61
CA ILE A 160 -10.94 -7.53 -13.89
C ILE A 160 -10.71 -8.94 -13.35
N GLY A 161 -10.95 -9.14 -12.06
CA GLY A 161 -10.91 -10.44 -11.41
C GLY A 161 -10.24 -10.39 -10.04
N ASP A 162 -10.12 -11.57 -9.44
CA ASP A 162 -9.52 -11.71 -8.12
C ASP A 162 -7.99 -11.45 -8.17
N PRO A 163 -7.48 -10.45 -7.43
CA PRO A 163 -6.04 -10.17 -7.36
C PRO A 163 -5.23 -11.26 -6.66
N ALA A 164 -5.85 -12.15 -5.86
CA ALA A 164 -5.16 -13.30 -5.27
C ALA A 164 -4.79 -14.36 -6.33
N LEU A 165 -5.42 -14.33 -7.51
CA LEU A 165 -5.13 -15.29 -8.57
C LEU A 165 -3.83 -14.93 -9.32
N PRO A 166 -2.86 -15.87 -9.45
CA PRO A 166 -1.60 -15.62 -10.15
C PRO A 166 -1.78 -15.17 -11.61
N ALA A 167 -2.84 -15.62 -12.28
CA ALA A 167 -3.13 -15.25 -13.66
C ALA A 167 -3.40 -13.74 -13.81
N ARG A 168 -4.12 -13.13 -12.86
CA ARG A 168 -4.50 -11.71 -12.89
C ARG A 168 -3.31 -10.81 -12.53
N LEU A 169 -2.51 -11.20 -11.55
CA LEU A 169 -1.26 -10.52 -11.24
C LEU A 169 -0.29 -10.53 -12.44
N ARG A 170 -0.15 -11.67 -13.13
CA ARG A 170 0.63 -11.73 -14.37
C ARG A 170 0.05 -10.88 -15.48
N GLU A 171 -1.27 -10.83 -15.64
CA GLU A 171 -1.96 -9.93 -16.58
C GLU A 171 -1.65 -8.45 -16.31
N ALA A 172 -1.61 -8.05 -15.04
CA ALA A 172 -1.22 -6.71 -14.61
C ALA A 172 0.29 -6.42 -14.76
N GLY A 173 1.10 -7.43 -15.11
CA GLY A 173 2.54 -7.28 -15.31
C GLY A 173 3.33 -7.06 -14.02
N VAL A 174 2.92 -7.66 -12.89
CA VAL A 174 3.56 -7.45 -11.57
C VAL A 174 5.06 -7.70 -11.58
N GLU A 175 5.56 -8.64 -12.38
CA GLU A 175 7.00 -8.98 -12.50
C GLU A 175 7.87 -7.83 -13.02
N ARG A 176 7.25 -6.79 -13.60
CA ARG A 176 7.91 -5.61 -14.16
C ARG A 176 7.44 -4.31 -13.49
N ALA A 177 6.55 -4.42 -12.51
CA ALA A 177 6.08 -3.28 -11.74
C ALA A 177 7.22 -2.73 -10.89
N ALA A 178 7.21 -1.43 -10.62
CA ALA A 178 8.08 -0.85 -9.59
C ALA A 178 7.55 -1.16 -8.18
N VAL A 179 6.22 -1.18 -8.04
CA VAL A 179 5.55 -1.36 -6.76
C VAL A 179 4.15 -1.95 -6.97
N VAL A 180 3.70 -2.79 -6.03
CA VAL A 180 2.36 -3.33 -5.95
C VAL A 180 1.74 -2.94 -4.62
N TYR A 181 0.51 -2.43 -4.63
CA TYR A 181 -0.25 -2.12 -3.43
C TYR A 181 -1.45 -3.05 -3.35
N SER A 182 -1.58 -3.80 -2.26
CA SER A 182 -2.78 -4.60 -1.99
C SER A 182 -3.65 -3.90 -0.98
N CYS A 183 -4.75 -3.33 -1.47
CA CYS A 183 -5.66 -2.46 -0.72
C CYS A 183 -7.11 -2.98 -0.81
N LEU A 184 -7.33 -4.29 -0.72
CA LEU A 184 -8.67 -4.86 -0.55
C LEU A 184 -9.21 -4.54 0.84
N ASP A 185 -10.54 -4.56 1.01
CA ASP A 185 -11.16 -4.32 2.31
C ASP A 185 -10.88 -5.41 3.34
N ASP A 186 -10.59 -6.62 2.88
CA ASP A 186 -10.21 -7.77 3.69
C ASP A 186 -8.68 -7.86 3.80
N SER A 187 -8.19 -7.79 5.04
CA SER A 187 -6.75 -7.88 5.36
C SER A 187 -6.16 -9.25 5.02
N HIS A 188 -6.90 -10.33 5.19
CA HIS A 188 -6.42 -11.68 4.89
C HIS A 188 -6.12 -11.83 3.39
N ARG A 189 -7.01 -11.29 2.55
CA ARG A 189 -6.81 -11.28 1.09
C ARG A 189 -5.62 -10.41 0.69
N ASN A 190 -5.34 -9.32 1.39
CA ASN A 190 -4.15 -8.51 1.13
C ASN A 190 -2.85 -9.28 1.39
N VAL A 191 -2.80 -10.06 2.47
CA VAL A 191 -1.67 -10.94 2.79
C VAL A 191 -1.54 -12.06 1.75
N GLU A 192 -2.65 -12.66 1.31
CA GLU A 192 -2.67 -13.69 0.27
C GLU A 192 -2.12 -13.17 -1.08
N VAL A 193 -2.50 -11.96 -1.49
CA VAL A 193 -1.96 -11.29 -2.69
C VAL A 193 -0.44 -11.15 -2.57
N ALA A 194 0.06 -10.67 -1.44
CA ALA A 194 1.49 -10.50 -1.21
C ALA A 194 2.25 -11.85 -1.28
N GLY A 195 1.75 -12.88 -0.62
CA GLY A 195 2.32 -14.24 -0.68
C GLY A 195 2.28 -14.84 -2.10
N THR A 196 1.26 -14.50 -2.89
CA THR A 196 1.17 -14.92 -4.29
C THR A 196 2.22 -14.24 -5.16
N ILE A 197 2.50 -12.96 -4.94
CA ILE A 197 3.55 -12.22 -5.65
C ILE A 197 4.94 -12.79 -5.30
N GLU A 198 5.21 -13.08 -4.03
CA GLU A 198 6.45 -13.75 -3.60
C GLU A 198 6.65 -15.10 -4.30
N ARG A 199 5.59 -15.94 -4.38
CA ARG A 199 5.64 -17.21 -5.13
C ARG A 199 5.91 -17.00 -6.61
N ILE A 200 5.27 -16.02 -7.25
CA ILE A 200 5.53 -15.69 -8.67
C ILE A 200 7.01 -15.32 -8.84
N ARG A 201 7.56 -14.50 -7.95
CA ARG A 201 8.95 -14.04 -8.01
C ARG A 201 9.95 -15.20 -7.85
N ALA A 202 9.74 -16.07 -6.86
CA ALA A 202 10.58 -17.25 -6.63
C ALA A 202 10.63 -18.21 -7.85
N HIS A 203 9.58 -18.26 -8.67
CA HIS A 203 9.59 -19.05 -9.92
C HIS A 203 10.39 -18.36 -11.04
N THR A 204 10.38 -17.03 -11.09
CA THR A 204 11.08 -16.23 -12.11
C THR A 204 12.58 -16.12 -11.81
N ASP A 205 12.96 -16.15 -10.53
CA ASP A 205 14.35 -16.05 -10.07
C ASP A 205 15.10 -17.41 -10.01
N ARG A 206 14.50 -18.51 -10.52
CA ARG A 206 15.17 -19.83 -10.54
C ARG A 206 16.55 -19.76 -11.21
N PRO A 207 17.58 -20.43 -10.64
CA PRO A 207 18.96 -20.35 -11.10
C PRO A 207 19.11 -21.09 -12.44
N GLY A 208 18.90 -20.37 -13.52
CA GLY A 208 18.90 -20.92 -14.88
C GLY A 208 19.74 -20.08 -15.84
N ARG A 209 20.92 -19.60 -15.42
CA ARG A 209 22.06 -19.20 -16.31
C ARG A 209 23.26 -18.53 -15.62
N ALA A 210 23.28 -18.34 -14.30
CA ALA A 210 24.36 -17.62 -13.62
C ALA A 210 25.51 -18.51 -13.09
N ASP A 211 25.32 -19.83 -12.93
CA ASP A 211 26.37 -20.74 -12.46
C ASP A 211 27.30 -21.22 -13.59
N ARG A 212 27.98 -20.26 -14.24
CA ARG A 212 29.30 -20.55 -14.81
C ARG A 212 30.34 -19.99 -13.85
N PRO A 213 31.21 -20.82 -13.24
CA PRO A 213 32.29 -20.30 -12.40
C PRO A 213 33.18 -19.39 -13.25
N GLY A 214 33.31 -18.12 -12.84
CA GLY A 214 34.15 -17.13 -13.52
C GLY A 214 33.42 -15.99 -14.23
N HIS A 215 32.09 -15.89 -14.16
CA HIS A 215 31.38 -14.68 -14.56
C HIS A 215 30.86 -13.94 -13.33
N VAL A 216 31.54 -12.83 -12.96
CA VAL A 216 30.92 -11.76 -12.18
C VAL A 216 29.84 -11.15 -13.06
N GLY A 217 28.68 -11.80 -13.10
CA GLY A 217 27.50 -11.27 -13.77
C GLY A 217 27.21 -9.92 -13.15
N ARG A 218 27.26 -8.86 -13.97
CA ARG A 218 26.73 -7.55 -13.58
C ARG A 218 25.35 -7.79 -12.94
N PRO A 219 25.07 -7.25 -11.73
CA PRO A 219 23.78 -7.45 -11.09
C PRO A 219 22.68 -7.11 -12.09
N GLY A 220 21.75 -8.04 -12.26
CA GLY A 220 20.60 -7.87 -13.13
C GLY A 220 20.00 -6.49 -12.83
N ARG A 221 19.88 -5.66 -13.86
CA ARG A 221 19.48 -4.25 -13.81
C ARG A 221 18.03 -4.01 -13.33
N ARG A 222 17.41 -5.01 -12.68
CA ARG A 222 16.03 -5.02 -12.23
C ARG A 222 16.03 -5.16 -10.72
N GLY A 223 15.78 -4.05 -10.03
CA GLY A 223 15.44 -4.10 -8.62
C GLY A 223 14.16 -4.92 -8.42
N PRO A 224 14.04 -5.61 -7.28
CA PRO A 224 12.89 -6.41 -6.93
C PRO A 224 11.62 -5.56 -6.77
N VAL A 225 10.47 -6.14 -7.11
CA VAL A 225 9.16 -5.50 -7.00
C VAL A 225 8.83 -5.32 -5.52
N ARG A 226 8.61 -4.07 -5.07
CA ARG A 226 8.12 -3.80 -3.71
C ARG A 226 6.62 -4.05 -3.63
N VAL A 227 6.15 -4.64 -2.54
CA VAL A 227 4.75 -4.95 -2.29
C VAL A 227 4.35 -4.31 -0.96
N HIS A 228 3.27 -3.52 -0.95
CA HIS A 228 2.70 -2.98 0.28
C HIS A 228 1.30 -3.55 0.48
N ALA A 229 1.09 -4.31 1.54
CA ALA A 229 -0.19 -4.94 1.86
C ALA A 229 -0.87 -4.23 3.03
N MET A 230 -2.10 -3.76 2.80
CA MET A 230 -2.90 -3.09 3.82
C MET A 230 -3.47 -4.10 4.82
N VAL A 231 -3.24 -3.88 6.11
CA VAL A 231 -3.75 -4.71 7.20
C VAL A 231 -4.43 -3.80 8.23
N LYS A 232 -5.76 -3.92 8.36
CA LYS A 232 -6.60 -3.06 9.22
C LYS A 232 -6.46 -3.40 10.72
N ASP A 233 -6.12 -4.63 11.05
CA ASP A 233 -5.82 -5.04 12.42
C ASP A 233 -4.37 -4.67 12.80
N LEU A 234 -4.21 -3.88 13.87
CA LEU A 234 -2.89 -3.38 14.30
C LEU A 234 -1.96 -4.50 14.77
N ASP A 235 -2.49 -5.46 15.53
CA ASP A 235 -1.72 -6.51 16.17
C ASP A 235 -1.21 -7.51 15.12
N LEU A 236 -2.07 -7.89 14.18
CA LEU A 236 -1.72 -8.69 13.01
C LEU A 236 -0.73 -7.95 12.11
N CYS A 237 -0.93 -6.65 11.85
CA CYS A 237 -0.01 -5.86 11.04
C CYS A 237 1.41 -5.87 11.63
N LEU A 238 1.52 -5.62 12.93
CA LEU A 238 2.81 -5.63 13.63
C LEU A 238 3.43 -7.04 13.67
N ALA A 239 2.63 -8.08 13.89
CA ALA A 239 3.11 -9.47 13.88
C ALA A 239 3.66 -9.88 12.51
N LEU A 240 2.98 -9.51 11.42
CA LEU A 240 3.43 -9.77 10.05
C LEU A 240 4.72 -9.00 9.72
N LYS A 241 4.80 -7.71 10.11
CA LYS A 241 6.05 -6.92 10.02
C LYS A 241 7.18 -7.64 10.74
N ALA A 242 7.01 -7.98 12.02
CA ALA A 242 8.03 -8.63 12.84
C ALA A 242 8.52 -9.95 12.24
N ARG A 243 7.57 -10.80 11.81
CA ARG A 243 7.89 -12.12 11.27
C ARG A 243 8.64 -12.03 9.96
N HIS A 244 8.17 -11.19 9.04
CA HIS A 244 8.76 -11.07 7.71
C HIS A 244 10.14 -10.42 7.76
N TRP A 245 10.34 -9.46 8.67
CA TRP A 245 11.64 -8.87 8.96
C TRP A 245 12.65 -9.85 9.56
N SER A 246 12.19 -10.80 10.38
CA SER A 246 13.05 -11.86 10.91
C SER A 246 13.56 -12.82 9.83
N THR A 247 12.87 -12.87 8.68
CA THR A 247 13.19 -13.77 7.56
C THR A 247 13.78 -13.04 6.35
N ALA A 248 13.81 -11.71 6.36
CA ALA A 248 14.25 -10.90 5.23
C ALA A 248 15.79 -10.87 5.12
N GLY A 249 16.30 -10.98 3.89
CA GLY A 249 17.71 -10.77 3.57
C GLY A 249 18.11 -9.29 3.65
N GLY A 250 19.38 -8.98 3.34
CA GLY A 250 20.00 -7.68 3.64
C GLY A 250 19.47 -6.43 2.95
N ASP A 251 18.59 -6.56 1.97
CA ASP A 251 17.96 -5.44 1.28
C ASP A 251 16.59 -5.06 1.88
N GLY A 252 16.26 -5.60 3.05
CA GLY A 252 14.94 -5.47 3.68
C GLY A 252 13.90 -6.36 3.01
N PRO A 253 12.71 -6.46 3.60
CA PRO A 253 11.65 -7.26 3.01
C PRO A 253 11.05 -6.59 1.78
N TYR A 254 10.88 -7.37 0.70
CA TYR A 254 10.20 -6.91 -0.50
C TYR A 254 8.69 -6.74 -0.32
N VAL A 255 8.12 -7.36 0.72
CA VAL A 255 6.73 -7.21 1.14
C VAL A 255 6.74 -6.43 2.44
N ASP A 256 6.00 -5.33 2.48
CA ASP A 256 5.77 -4.60 3.72
C ASP A 256 4.27 -4.54 3.99
N PHE A 257 3.93 -4.39 5.27
CA PHE A 257 2.56 -4.30 5.74
C PHE A 257 2.34 -2.93 6.32
N TYR A 258 1.16 -2.35 6.13
CA TYR A 258 0.85 -1.05 6.71
C TYR A 258 -0.59 -1.01 7.19
N ASN A 259 -0.84 -0.19 8.22
CA ASN A 259 -2.16 0.02 8.78
C ASN A 259 -2.60 1.47 8.51
N PRO A 260 -3.74 1.69 7.81
CA PRO A 260 -4.15 3.04 7.44
C PRO A 260 -4.59 3.88 8.65
N ASP A 261 -5.17 3.28 9.69
CA ASP A 261 -5.53 3.98 10.92
C ASP A 261 -4.29 4.39 11.73
N GLU A 262 -3.22 3.57 11.73
CA GLU A 262 -1.91 3.95 12.30
C GLU A 262 -1.33 5.17 11.58
N LEU A 263 -1.32 5.17 10.24
CA LEU A 263 -0.80 6.28 9.45
C LEU A 263 -1.65 7.56 9.67
N ALA A 264 -2.96 7.43 9.72
CA ALA A 264 -3.88 8.54 9.97
C ALA A 264 -3.71 9.14 11.37
N ALA A 265 -3.51 8.29 12.39
CA ALA A 265 -3.22 8.74 13.75
C ALA A 265 -1.87 9.48 13.82
N GLN A 266 -0.84 8.98 13.12
CA GLN A 266 0.45 9.65 13.01
C GLN A 266 0.32 11.03 12.37
N ASP A 267 -0.39 11.13 11.24
CA ASP A 267 -0.58 12.38 10.51
C ASP A 267 -1.30 13.45 11.36
N VAL A 268 -2.43 13.10 11.98
CA VAL A 268 -3.24 14.06 12.74
C VAL A 268 -2.56 14.55 14.02
N VAL A 269 -1.83 13.68 14.72
CA VAL A 269 -1.17 14.03 15.99
C VAL A 269 0.12 14.80 15.71
N ARG A 270 0.92 14.41 14.71
CA ARG A 270 2.17 15.11 14.35
C ARG A 270 1.93 16.54 13.88
N SER A 271 0.82 16.76 13.18
CA SER A 271 0.42 18.09 12.69
C SER A 271 -0.17 19.00 13.78
N ASP A 272 -0.39 18.50 15.01
CA ASP A 272 -1.01 19.27 16.10
C ASP A 272 0.00 19.93 17.04
N ASP A 273 0.76 20.90 16.52
CA ASP A 273 1.75 21.63 17.32
C ASP A 273 1.14 22.35 18.53
N ARG A 274 -0.10 22.83 18.39
CA ARG A 274 -0.83 23.57 19.44
C ARG A 274 -1.19 22.70 20.64
N LEU A 275 -1.44 21.40 20.46
CA LEU A 275 -1.72 20.53 21.61
C LEU A 275 -0.52 20.49 22.57
N PHE A 276 0.69 20.42 22.03
CA PHE A 276 1.92 20.22 22.80
C PHE A 276 2.53 21.53 23.33
N THR A 277 1.86 22.67 23.16
CA THR A 277 2.22 23.92 23.86
C THR A 277 1.66 23.98 25.28
N HIS A 278 0.70 23.11 25.60
CA HIS A 278 0.09 23.00 26.93
C HIS A 278 0.96 22.17 27.88
N ASP A 279 0.94 22.47 29.18
CA ASP A 279 1.73 21.75 30.19
C ASP A 279 0.93 21.54 31.50
N PRO A 280 0.42 20.33 31.80
CA PRO A 280 0.38 19.16 30.92
C PRO A 280 -0.72 19.27 29.86
N PRO A 281 -0.55 18.66 28.67
CA PRO A 281 -1.64 18.52 27.73
C PRO A 281 -2.72 17.57 28.27
N ARG A 282 -4.01 17.89 28.04
CA ARG A 282 -5.18 17.12 28.47
C ARG A 282 -5.99 16.67 27.27
N VAL A 283 -6.11 15.36 27.10
CA VAL A 283 -6.72 14.72 25.92
C VAL A 283 -7.70 13.64 26.33
N ALA A 284 -8.77 13.47 25.56
CA ALA A 284 -9.65 12.32 25.66
C ALA A 284 -9.73 11.59 24.33
N ILE A 285 -9.81 10.26 24.39
CA ILE A 285 -9.91 9.35 23.25
C ILE A 285 -11.15 8.49 23.47
N ALA A 286 -12.16 8.66 22.62
CA ALA A 286 -13.41 7.94 22.66
C ALA A 286 -13.41 6.84 21.59
N GLY A 287 -13.32 5.59 22.01
CA GLY A 287 -13.22 4.42 21.13
C GLY A 287 -11.85 3.77 21.20
N THR A 288 -11.85 2.44 21.30
CA THR A 288 -10.66 1.61 21.54
C THR A 288 -10.23 0.80 20.32
N GLY A 289 -10.75 1.13 19.14
CA GLY A 289 -10.34 0.52 17.87
C GLY A 289 -8.92 0.92 17.45
N ALA A 290 -8.51 0.47 16.25
CA ALA A 290 -7.17 0.67 15.72
C ALA A 290 -6.71 2.15 15.79
N PHE A 291 -7.54 3.07 15.30
CA PHE A 291 -7.20 4.50 15.30
C PHE A 291 -7.02 5.07 16.72
N GLY A 292 -7.92 4.76 17.67
CA GLY A 292 -7.82 5.25 19.05
C GLY A 292 -6.56 4.74 19.77
N ARG A 293 -6.24 3.46 19.58
CA ARG A 293 -4.99 2.86 20.09
C ARG A 293 -3.76 3.53 19.47
N ALA A 294 -3.75 3.77 18.16
CA ALA A 294 -2.65 4.43 17.48
C ALA A 294 -2.47 5.90 17.89
N VAL A 295 -3.58 6.63 18.14
CA VAL A 295 -3.56 8.00 18.67
C VAL A 295 -2.92 8.03 20.05
N LEU A 296 -3.27 7.12 20.96
CA LEU A 296 -2.65 7.03 22.29
C LEU A 296 -1.13 6.87 22.20
N VAL A 297 -0.67 5.95 21.34
CA VAL A 297 0.75 5.68 21.14
C VAL A 297 1.47 6.91 20.56
N GLU A 298 0.92 7.52 19.51
CA GLU A 298 1.56 8.67 18.87
C GLU A 298 1.56 9.91 19.76
N LEU A 299 0.51 10.14 20.55
CA LEU A 299 0.47 11.21 21.55
C LEU A 299 1.61 11.08 22.56
N GLY A 300 1.84 9.86 23.08
CA GLY A 300 2.96 9.59 23.97
C GLY A 300 4.31 9.84 23.29
N ARG A 301 4.49 9.40 22.05
CA ARG A 301 5.72 9.63 21.28
C ARG A 301 5.98 11.12 21.08
N GLN A 302 4.98 11.88 20.64
CA GLN A 302 5.14 13.32 20.44
C GLN A 302 5.38 14.06 21.75
N TRP A 303 4.76 13.63 22.86
CA TRP A 303 5.05 14.21 24.17
C TRP A 303 6.48 13.92 24.64
N LEU A 304 6.98 12.69 24.47
CA LEU A 304 8.36 12.33 24.80
C LEU A 304 9.37 13.27 24.12
N VAL A 305 9.11 13.63 22.85
CA VAL A 305 9.97 14.50 22.06
C VAL A 305 9.79 15.98 22.40
N ARG A 306 8.54 16.42 22.64
CA ARG A 306 8.19 17.84 22.73
C ARG A 306 8.13 18.38 24.15
N ARG A 307 8.10 17.52 25.18
CA ARG A 307 8.03 17.94 26.59
C ARG A 307 9.21 18.79 27.07
N LYS A 308 10.32 18.84 26.30
CA LYS A 308 11.54 19.60 26.64
C LYS A 308 12.01 19.30 28.07
N GLN A 309 11.89 20.27 28.98
CA GLN A 309 12.29 20.16 30.39
C GLN A 309 11.10 19.86 31.32
N SER A 310 9.86 19.79 30.81
CA SER A 310 8.69 19.47 31.62
C SER A 310 8.78 18.03 32.14
N SER A 311 8.55 17.89 33.44
CA SER A 311 8.37 16.61 34.12
C SER A 311 6.90 16.14 34.14
N ALA A 312 5.98 16.93 33.59
CA ALA A 312 4.56 16.59 33.63
C ALA A 312 4.21 15.45 32.66
N SER A 313 3.33 14.56 33.10
CA SER A 313 2.80 13.49 32.25
C SER A 313 1.60 13.98 31.43
N LEU A 314 1.54 13.57 30.16
CA LEU A 314 0.40 13.77 29.28
C LEU A 314 -0.85 13.14 29.92
N GLN A 315 -1.90 13.93 30.11
CA GLN A 315 -3.13 13.49 30.75
C GLN A 315 -4.08 12.93 29.69
N VAL A 316 -4.30 11.61 29.68
CA VAL A 316 -5.14 10.95 28.68
C VAL A 316 -6.32 10.23 29.33
N LYS A 317 -7.54 10.57 28.91
CA LYS A 317 -8.75 9.82 29.27
C LYS A 317 -9.21 8.95 28.11
N VAL A 318 -9.25 7.63 28.28
CA VAL A 318 -9.73 6.68 27.26
C VAL A 318 -11.14 6.23 27.63
N ILE A 319 -12.10 6.44 26.74
CA ILE A 319 -13.52 6.16 26.93
C ILE A 319 -13.96 5.01 26.04
N GLY A 320 -14.62 4.02 26.63
CA GLY A 320 -15.24 2.91 25.90
C GLY A 320 -15.40 1.66 26.76
N GLU A 321 -16.25 0.74 26.30
CA GLU A 321 -16.57 -0.50 27.03
C GLU A 321 -15.35 -1.35 27.38
N GLN A 322 -14.36 -1.40 26.48
CA GLN A 322 -13.15 -2.20 26.66
C GLN A 322 -11.89 -1.36 26.97
N ALA A 323 -12.07 -0.09 27.38
CA ALA A 323 -10.97 0.85 27.57
C ALA A 323 -9.88 0.32 28.51
N LEU A 324 -10.26 -0.29 29.65
CA LEU A 324 -9.31 -0.85 30.61
C LEU A 324 -8.43 -1.93 30.00
N LYS A 325 -9.04 -2.89 29.29
CA LYS A 325 -8.34 -4.02 28.68
C LYS A 325 -7.42 -3.55 27.54
N GLU A 326 -7.92 -2.68 26.67
CA GLU A 326 -7.19 -2.22 25.49
C GLU A 326 -6.03 -1.29 25.88
N VAL A 327 -6.21 -0.41 26.87
CA VAL A 327 -5.11 0.42 27.39
C VAL A 327 -4.03 -0.45 28.03
N ALA A 328 -4.39 -1.46 28.82
CA ALA A 328 -3.41 -2.39 29.40
C ALA A 328 -2.63 -3.14 28.33
N ALA A 329 -3.30 -3.59 27.25
CA ALA A 329 -2.64 -4.25 26.12
C ALA A 329 -1.67 -3.31 25.37
N VAL A 330 -2.03 -2.04 25.20
CA VAL A 330 -1.18 -1.02 24.56
C VAL A 330 0.00 -0.65 25.45
N ALA A 331 -0.20 -0.42 26.75
CA ALA A 331 0.89 -0.13 27.69
C ALA A 331 1.90 -1.29 27.78
N ALA A 332 1.41 -2.53 27.83
CA ALA A 332 2.25 -3.72 27.77
C ALA A 332 3.08 -3.85 26.48
N ARG A 333 2.56 -3.34 25.36
CA ARG A 333 3.24 -3.31 24.06
C ARG A 333 4.31 -2.22 24.01
N TYR A 334 4.02 -1.04 24.56
CA TYR A 334 4.81 0.18 24.44
C TYR A 334 5.14 0.73 25.83
N SER A 335 6.22 0.25 26.43
CA SER A 335 6.57 0.56 27.83
C SER A 335 6.84 2.04 28.09
N PHE A 336 7.27 2.80 27.08
CA PHE A 336 7.51 4.24 27.22
C PHE A 336 6.24 5.02 27.60
N LEU A 337 5.04 4.47 27.36
CA LEU A 337 3.79 5.15 27.67
C LEU A 337 3.63 5.39 29.17
N ASP A 338 4.07 4.47 30.03
CA ASP A 338 3.94 4.62 31.49
C ASP A 338 4.86 5.75 32.02
N GLU A 339 5.93 6.07 31.29
CA GLU A 339 6.87 7.15 31.65
C GLU A 339 6.40 8.54 31.22
N VAL A 340 5.51 8.62 30.24
CA VAL A 340 5.14 9.90 29.59
C VAL A 340 3.65 10.23 29.67
N CYS A 341 2.80 9.23 29.88
CA CYS A 341 1.35 9.37 29.92
C CYS A 341 0.80 8.98 31.30
N MET A 342 -0.15 9.78 31.79
CA MET A 342 -1.05 9.40 32.87
C MET A 342 -2.40 9.04 32.25
N VAL A 343 -2.63 7.75 32.04
CA VAL A 343 -3.83 7.24 31.35
C VAL A 343 -4.91 6.85 32.36
N GLN A 344 -6.11 7.42 32.19
CA GLN A 344 -7.31 7.07 32.95
C GLN A 344 -8.34 6.44 32.01
N THR A 345 -9.02 5.39 32.46
CA THR A 345 -10.05 4.71 31.66
C THR A 345 -11.45 4.97 32.21
N ARG A 346 -12.42 5.17 31.33
CA ARG A 346 -13.83 5.38 31.68
C ARG A 346 -14.73 4.49 30.81
N THR A 347 -15.56 3.66 31.44
CA THR A 347 -16.62 2.92 30.75
C THR A 347 -17.79 3.86 30.43
N GLY A 348 -18.47 3.64 29.31
CA GLY A 348 -19.64 4.42 28.88
C GLY A 348 -19.44 5.12 27.54
N THR A 349 -20.41 5.95 27.17
CA THR A 349 -20.45 6.59 25.85
C THR A 349 -19.74 7.95 25.83
N PRO A 350 -19.30 8.42 24.65
CA PRO A 350 -18.70 9.75 24.53
C PRO A 350 -19.71 10.88 24.82
N ALA A 351 -20.99 10.67 24.55
CA ALA A 351 -22.05 11.62 24.86
C ALA A 351 -22.24 11.82 26.38
N GLU A 352 -22.21 10.73 27.16
CA GLU A 352 -22.22 10.82 28.63
C GLU A 352 -21.00 11.56 29.15
N PHE A 353 -19.82 11.27 28.59
CA PHE A 353 -18.58 11.93 28.97
C PHE A 353 -18.61 13.45 28.72
N LEU A 354 -19.15 13.87 27.57
CA LEU A 354 -19.33 15.29 27.25
C LEU A 354 -20.28 15.98 28.25
N THR A 355 -21.33 15.28 28.68
CA THR A 355 -22.24 15.79 29.71
C THR A 355 -21.51 16.00 31.04
N GLU A 356 -20.60 15.08 31.43
CA GLU A 356 -19.78 15.24 32.64
C GLU A 356 -18.78 16.39 32.54
N LEU A 357 -18.20 16.63 31.36
CA LEU A 357 -17.25 17.72 31.10
C LEU A 357 -17.86 19.12 31.27
N THR A 358 -19.19 19.25 31.27
CA THR A 358 -19.86 20.54 31.51
C THR A 358 -19.99 20.91 32.98
N ARG A 359 -19.60 20.01 33.90
CA ARG A 359 -19.64 20.30 35.34
C ARG A 359 -18.51 21.26 35.73
N LEU A 360 -18.84 22.25 36.56
CA LEU A 360 -18.00 23.41 36.92
C LEU A 360 -16.61 23.06 37.50
N ASP A 361 -16.38 21.83 37.96
CA ASP A 361 -15.12 21.39 38.57
C ASP A 361 -14.23 20.53 37.64
N THR A 362 -14.64 20.31 36.39
CA THR A 362 -13.84 19.49 35.47
C THR A 362 -12.79 20.33 34.72
N PRO A 363 -11.52 19.91 34.71
CA PRO A 363 -10.49 20.62 33.98
C PRO A 363 -10.76 20.62 32.47
N ARG A 364 -10.55 21.77 31.84
CA ARG A 364 -10.74 21.96 30.40
C ARG A 364 -9.90 20.97 29.58
N LEU A 365 -10.54 20.37 28.59
CA LEU A 365 -9.94 19.42 27.67
C LEU A 365 -9.38 20.14 26.45
N HIS A 366 -8.13 19.86 26.08
CA HIS A 366 -7.51 20.48 24.90
C HIS A 366 -7.89 19.72 23.63
N ARG A 367 -7.98 18.39 23.65
CA ARG A 367 -8.38 17.58 22.49
C ARG A 367 -9.34 16.45 22.85
N LEU A 368 -10.36 16.25 22.03
CA LEU A 368 -11.23 15.08 22.05
C LEU A 368 -11.12 14.35 20.71
N TYR A 369 -10.62 13.12 20.73
CA TYR A 369 -10.59 12.23 19.57
C TYR A 369 -11.80 11.30 19.61
N LEU A 370 -12.66 11.37 18.60
CA LEU A 370 -13.80 10.50 18.39
C LEU A 370 -13.42 9.41 17.39
N CYS A 371 -13.15 8.22 17.92
CA CYS A 371 -12.56 7.06 17.25
C CYS A 371 -13.54 5.86 17.23
N GLN A 372 -14.85 6.12 17.34
CA GLN A 372 -15.87 5.07 17.32
C GLN A 372 -15.95 4.41 15.94
N GLU A 373 -16.21 3.11 15.90
CA GLU A 373 -16.36 2.36 14.63
C GLU A 373 -17.63 2.78 13.86
N ASP A 374 -18.68 3.13 14.59
CA ASP A 374 -19.85 3.80 14.02
C ASP A 374 -19.52 5.27 13.77
N GLU A 375 -19.12 5.55 12.53
CA GLU A 375 -18.81 6.89 12.05
C GLU A 375 -20.01 7.85 12.15
N GLY A 376 -21.24 7.33 12.07
CA GLY A 376 -22.47 8.12 12.17
C GLY A 376 -22.67 8.62 13.59
N GLN A 377 -22.48 7.74 14.56
CA GLN A 377 -22.48 8.09 15.97
C GLN A 377 -21.33 9.04 16.32
N ALA A 378 -20.12 8.80 15.79
CA ALA A 378 -18.96 9.66 16.01
C ALA A 378 -19.23 11.09 15.52
N LEU A 379 -19.72 11.23 14.28
CA LEU A 379 -20.02 12.53 13.69
C LEU A 379 -21.20 13.21 14.39
N GLY A 380 -22.27 12.47 14.69
CA GLY A 380 -23.41 13.01 15.46
C GLY A 380 -23.00 13.53 16.83
N THR A 381 -22.13 12.80 17.53
CA THR A 381 -21.58 13.24 18.82
C THR A 381 -20.69 14.47 18.66
N ALA A 382 -19.87 14.53 17.62
CA ALA A 382 -19.03 15.70 17.33
C ALA A 382 -19.87 16.97 17.13
N LEU A 383 -20.94 16.86 16.34
CA LEU A 383 -21.84 17.98 16.04
C LEU A 383 -22.64 18.41 17.28
N ALA A 384 -23.07 17.48 18.13
CA ALA A 384 -23.71 17.80 19.40
C ALA A 384 -22.74 18.48 20.38
N ALA A 385 -21.46 18.08 20.36
CA ALA A 385 -20.42 18.61 21.25
C ALA A 385 -20.00 20.05 20.92
N VAL A 386 -20.40 20.59 19.77
CA VAL A 386 -20.06 21.94 19.30
C VAL A 386 -20.44 23.02 20.33
N ALA A 387 -21.57 22.83 21.02
CA ALA A 387 -22.03 23.75 22.06
C ALA A 387 -21.03 23.91 23.23
N HIS A 388 -20.08 22.97 23.39
CA HIS A 388 -19.09 22.97 24.46
C HIS A 388 -17.72 23.49 24.02
N LEU A 389 -17.55 23.79 22.73
CA LEU A 389 -16.31 24.27 22.10
C LEU A 389 -16.01 25.73 22.47
N SER A 390 -15.71 26.02 23.73
CA SER A 390 -15.11 27.27 24.26
C SER A 390 -14.98 27.22 25.78
N SER A 391 -15.89 26.53 26.45
CA SER A 391 -15.97 26.42 27.91
C SER A 391 -15.20 25.22 28.44
N ALA A 392 -15.42 24.03 27.85
CA ALA A 392 -14.88 22.76 28.35
C ALA A 392 -13.92 22.07 27.37
N LEU A 393 -13.98 22.39 26.07
CA LEU A 393 -13.21 21.73 25.01
C LEU A 393 -12.64 22.74 24.00
N GLU A 394 -11.41 22.54 23.54
CA GLU A 394 -10.82 23.37 22.48
C GLU A 394 -11.08 22.84 21.08
N VAL A 395 -10.75 21.56 20.81
CA VAL A 395 -10.84 20.97 19.46
C VAL A 395 -11.32 19.52 19.53
N ILE A 396 -12.20 19.16 18.59
CA ILE A 396 -12.68 17.79 18.34
C ILE A 396 -12.02 17.26 17.08
N VAL A 397 -11.55 16.02 17.13
CA VAL A 397 -11.01 15.27 16.00
C VAL A 397 -11.92 14.06 15.75
N VAL A 398 -12.42 13.90 14.52
CA VAL A 398 -13.34 12.79 14.16
C VAL A 398 -12.69 11.91 13.11
N ARG A 399 -12.61 10.61 13.39
CA ARG A 399 -12.14 9.61 12.43
C ARG A 399 -13.28 9.16 11.50
N LEU A 400 -13.09 9.29 10.19
CA LEU A 400 -13.99 8.77 9.15
C LEU A 400 -13.24 7.86 8.17
N ASP A 401 -13.95 6.88 7.62
CA ASP A 401 -13.42 5.92 6.63
C ASP A 401 -14.44 5.69 5.51
N ARG A 402 -15.60 5.10 5.83
CA ARG A 402 -16.68 4.87 4.86
C ARG A 402 -17.41 6.15 4.49
N MET A 403 -17.69 7.01 5.47
CA MET A 403 -18.42 8.25 5.29
C MET A 403 -17.53 9.43 4.92
N SER A 404 -16.25 9.22 4.58
CA SER A 404 -15.36 10.35 4.32
C SER A 404 -15.70 11.17 3.06
N GLY A 405 -16.77 10.81 2.32
CA GLY A 405 -17.38 11.72 1.33
C GLY A 405 -17.98 12.96 2.00
N MET A 406 -18.44 12.82 3.24
CA MET A 406 -18.84 13.92 4.11
C MET A 406 -17.66 14.73 4.62
N ALA A 407 -16.43 14.20 4.68
CA ALA A 407 -15.26 14.98 5.10
C ALA A 407 -15.07 16.24 4.24
N ARG A 408 -15.32 16.12 2.92
CA ARG A 408 -15.27 17.24 1.97
C ARG A 408 -16.35 18.29 2.22
N ALA A 409 -17.43 17.95 2.92
CA ALA A 409 -18.49 18.89 3.27
C ALA A 409 -18.08 19.88 4.37
N PHE A 410 -17.03 19.55 5.15
CA PHE A 410 -16.50 20.36 6.25
C PHE A 410 -15.09 20.92 5.96
N ASP A 411 -14.51 20.63 4.79
CA ASP A 411 -13.12 21.02 4.46
C ASP A 411 -13.04 22.49 4.00
N HIS A 412 -12.31 23.29 4.78
CA HIS A 412 -12.06 24.72 4.53
C HIS A 412 -10.81 24.97 3.67
N GLY A 413 -10.15 23.92 3.19
CA GLY A 413 -8.98 24.01 2.33
C GLY A 413 -9.29 24.52 0.92
N THR A 414 -9.21 25.84 0.73
CA THR A 414 -9.15 26.55 -0.57
C THR A 414 -10.45 26.62 -1.39
N GLY A 415 -11.36 27.52 -1.00
CA GLY A 415 -12.29 28.20 -1.93
C GLY A 415 -13.53 27.42 -2.37
N ALA A 416 -14.71 27.94 -1.96
CA ALA A 416 -16.05 27.66 -2.48
C ALA A 416 -16.45 26.17 -2.59
N GLY A 417 -17.12 25.64 -1.56
CA GLY A 417 -17.80 24.34 -1.67
C GLY A 417 -18.10 23.59 -0.37
N ALA A 418 -17.61 24.03 0.79
CA ALA A 418 -17.97 23.43 2.07
C ALA A 418 -19.46 23.68 2.36
N LEU A 419 -20.21 22.61 2.65
CA LEU A 419 -21.63 22.69 3.04
C LEU A 419 -21.80 23.13 4.49
N PHE A 420 -20.80 22.87 5.33
CA PHE A 420 -20.81 23.15 6.76
C PHE A 420 -19.55 23.92 7.17
N ASP A 421 -19.69 24.78 8.17
CA ASP A 421 -18.55 25.48 8.78
C ASP A 421 -17.74 24.51 9.67
N GLY A 422 -16.44 24.38 9.42
CA GLY A 422 -15.45 23.72 10.27
C GLY A 422 -15.15 24.41 11.61
N LEU A 423 -15.99 25.38 12.04
CA LEU A 423 -15.99 26.00 13.37
C LEU A 423 -14.64 26.64 13.72
N ASP A 424 -14.07 27.42 12.79
CA ASP A 424 -12.73 28.03 12.90
C ASP A 424 -11.60 27.00 13.10
N GLY A 425 -11.76 25.77 12.61
CA GLY A 425 -10.80 24.68 12.76
C GLY A 425 -10.90 23.94 14.11
N ARG A 426 -11.95 24.19 14.89
CA ARG A 426 -12.23 23.46 16.13
C ARG A 426 -12.84 22.08 15.91
N LEU A 427 -13.34 21.79 14.71
CA LEU A 427 -13.71 20.45 14.28
C LEU A 427 -12.77 19.99 13.16
N ARG A 428 -11.97 18.96 13.43
CA ARG A 428 -11.02 18.35 12.48
C ARG A 428 -11.54 16.99 12.07
N ILE A 429 -11.65 16.74 10.77
CA ILE A 429 -12.02 15.42 10.24
C ILE A 429 -10.77 14.73 9.70
N VAL A 430 -10.57 13.48 10.10
CA VAL A 430 -9.49 12.61 9.61
C VAL A 430 -10.08 11.58 8.67
N ASP A 431 -9.76 11.70 7.38
CA ASP A 431 -10.11 10.71 6.36
C ASP A 431 -9.02 9.64 6.27
N VAL A 432 -9.28 8.48 6.87
CA VAL A 432 -8.33 7.36 6.95
C VAL A 432 -7.94 6.86 5.56
N ALA A 433 -8.87 6.86 4.60
CA ALA A 433 -8.59 6.42 3.23
C ALA A 433 -7.72 7.42 2.46
N GLN A 434 -7.78 8.71 2.79
CA GLN A 434 -6.89 9.72 2.21
C GLN A 434 -5.46 9.57 2.67
N VAL A 435 -5.23 9.37 3.97
CA VAL A 435 -3.89 9.19 4.51
C VAL A 435 -3.35 7.81 4.14
N GLY A 436 -4.16 6.75 4.33
CA GLY A 436 -3.80 5.37 3.98
C GLY A 436 -3.65 5.12 2.48
N GLY A 437 -4.09 6.05 1.63
CA GLY A 437 -3.93 6.05 0.17
C GLY A 437 -2.80 6.96 -0.31
N ASP A 438 -1.98 7.51 0.59
CA ASP A 438 -0.84 8.34 0.23
C ASP A 438 0.42 7.50 -0.02
N PRO A 439 0.91 7.41 -1.28
CA PRO A 439 2.12 6.65 -1.58
C PRO A 439 3.38 7.20 -0.88
N ALA A 440 3.40 8.47 -0.46
CA ALA A 440 4.51 9.06 0.28
C ALA A 440 4.59 8.53 1.72
N VAL A 441 3.47 8.07 2.28
CA VAL A 441 3.37 7.60 3.67
C VAL A 441 3.36 6.07 3.76
N ILE A 442 2.76 5.37 2.79
CA ILE A 442 2.74 3.88 2.75
C ILE A 442 4.15 3.28 2.64
N GLY A 443 5.10 4.03 2.07
CA GLY A 443 6.49 3.59 1.89
C GLY A 443 7.35 3.62 3.16
N PHE A 444 6.80 4.02 4.31
CA PHE A 444 7.51 4.00 5.59
C PHE A 444 7.56 2.58 6.16
N ASP A 445 8.63 1.86 5.83
CA ASP A 445 8.89 0.53 6.36
C ASP A 445 9.36 0.55 7.82
N LEU A 446 9.36 -0.63 8.46
CA LEU A 446 9.86 -0.78 9.82
C LEU A 446 11.32 -0.31 9.98
N ALA A 447 12.14 -0.33 8.90
CA ALA A 447 13.49 0.21 8.91
C ALA A 447 13.48 1.71 9.17
N GLU A 448 12.65 2.46 8.44
CA GLU A 448 12.49 3.90 8.65
C GLU A 448 12.03 4.17 10.09
N ALA A 449 11.03 3.42 10.57
CA ALA A 449 10.52 3.61 11.93
C ALA A 449 11.62 3.39 12.98
N LEU A 450 12.36 2.29 12.91
CA LEU A 450 13.48 1.99 13.80
C LEU A 450 14.60 3.03 13.68
N ALA A 451 14.97 3.42 12.46
CA ALA A 451 16.04 4.39 12.21
C ALA A 451 15.70 5.76 12.79
N ARG A 452 14.46 6.22 12.62
CA ARG A 452 13.95 7.46 13.23
C ARG A 452 13.99 7.37 14.75
N THR A 453 13.50 6.28 15.33
CA THR A 453 13.50 6.07 16.78
C THR A 453 14.92 6.05 17.34
N SER A 454 15.85 5.34 16.71
CA SER A 454 17.27 5.36 17.11
C SER A 454 17.88 6.76 17.02
N HIS A 455 17.61 7.51 15.94
CA HIS A 455 18.12 8.87 15.78
C HIS A 455 17.52 9.84 16.81
N GLN A 456 16.22 9.72 17.07
CA GLN A 456 15.52 10.48 18.10
C GLN A 456 16.17 10.29 19.47
N ARG A 457 16.44 9.04 19.83
CA ARG A 457 17.09 8.68 21.09
C ARG A 457 18.52 9.20 21.17
N TYR A 458 19.28 9.07 20.08
CA TYR A 458 20.61 9.69 19.95
C TYR A 458 20.54 11.20 20.24
N LEU A 459 19.60 11.93 19.64
CA LEU A 459 19.46 13.37 19.89
C LEU A 459 19.13 13.68 21.36
N LEU A 460 18.21 12.93 21.97
CA LEU A 460 17.84 13.11 23.37
C LEU A 460 19.03 12.89 24.32
N GLU A 461 19.77 11.80 24.13
CA GLU A 461 20.96 11.49 24.94
C GLU A 461 22.06 12.56 24.77
N ARG A 462 22.26 13.06 23.55
CA ARG A 462 23.26 14.10 23.25
C ARG A 462 22.85 15.48 23.79
N LEU A 463 21.57 15.82 23.74
CA LEU A 463 21.04 17.04 24.34
C LEU A 463 21.13 17.00 25.86
N ALA A 464 20.80 15.87 26.49
CA ALA A 464 20.93 15.67 27.93
C ALA A 464 22.40 15.78 28.41
N SER A 465 23.35 15.39 27.56
CA SER A 465 24.79 15.57 27.80
C SER A 465 25.32 16.95 27.37
N GLY A 466 24.44 17.92 27.10
CA GLY A 466 24.80 19.32 26.88
C GLY A 466 25.27 19.66 25.46
N LYS A 467 25.16 18.74 24.49
CA LYS A 467 25.50 19.03 23.08
C LYS A 467 24.30 19.67 22.37
N PRO A 468 24.40 20.91 21.87
CA PRO A 468 23.29 21.57 21.20
C PRO A 468 23.02 20.98 19.81
N LEU A 469 21.79 21.15 19.31
CA LEU A 469 21.48 20.89 17.91
C LEU A 469 22.38 21.74 16.98
N GLY A 470 22.78 21.18 15.84
CA GLY A 470 23.68 21.79 14.88
C GLY A 470 25.17 21.68 15.23
N SER A 471 25.55 21.17 16.41
CA SER A 471 26.96 21.02 16.82
C SER A 471 27.76 19.99 16.01
N ALA A 472 27.09 19.06 15.34
CA ALA A 472 27.67 18.07 14.45
C ALA A 472 26.67 17.71 13.34
N PRO A 473 27.10 17.11 12.21
CA PRO A 473 26.19 16.71 11.13
C PRO A 473 25.05 15.79 11.56
N ALA A 474 25.27 14.95 12.58
CA ALA A 474 24.23 14.08 13.13
C ALA A 474 23.34 14.76 14.19
N MET A 475 23.69 15.97 14.66
CA MET A 475 22.93 16.73 15.67
C MET A 475 21.83 17.59 15.03
N THR A 476 21.12 17.07 14.03
CA THR A 476 19.99 17.74 13.38
C THR A 476 18.74 16.87 13.47
N PRO A 477 17.53 17.46 13.48
CA PRO A 477 16.28 16.71 13.34
C PRO A 477 16.30 15.78 12.12
N TRP A 478 15.55 14.67 12.19
CA TRP A 478 15.54 13.66 11.12
C TRP A 478 15.13 14.23 9.76
N GLU A 479 14.16 15.13 9.75
CA GLU A 479 13.58 15.76 8.55
C GLU A 479 14.61 16.58 7.77
N THR A 480 15.61 17.11 8.46
CA THR A 480 16.68 17.91 7.86
C THR A 480 18.03 17.20 7.86
N LEU A 481 18.08 15.96 8.35
CA LEU A 481 19.30 15.15 8.38
C LEU A 481 19.76 14.81 6.95
N ASP A 482 21.07 14.85 6.76
CA ASP A 482 21.71 14.51 5.49
C ASP A 482 21.27 13.12 4.99
N GLU A 483 21.04 12.98 3.68
CA GLU A 483 20.51 11.74 3.11
C GLU A 483 21.48 10.57 3.25
N ASP A 484 22.80 10.80 3.24
CA ASP A 484 23.76 9.71 3.45
C ASP A 484 23.68 9.17 4.88
N LEU A 485 23.40 10.04 5.87
CA LEU A 485 23.21 9.64 7.26
C LEU A 485 21.86 8.93 7.45
N ARG A 486 20.76 9.45 6.88
CA ARG A 486 19.46 8.76 6.91
C ARG A 486 19.54 7.39 6.25
N ALA A 487 20.19 7.29 5.09
CA ALA A 487 20.40 6.02 4.41
C ALA A 487 21.24 5.04 5.24
N ALA A 488 22.26 5.51 5.94
CA ALA A 488 23.06 4.67 6.84
C ALA A 488 22.24 4.17 8.05
N SER A 489 21.46 5.04 8.69
CA SER A 489 20.58 4.67 9.80
C SER A 489 19.51 3.67 9.38
N ARG A 490 18.91 3.84 8.19
CA ARG A 490 17.97 2.86 7.62
C ARG A 490 18.64 1.52 7.34
N ALA A 491 19.87 1.51 6.82
CA ALA A 491 20.59 0.27 6.55
C ALA A 491 20.91 -0.50 7.84
N LEU A 492 21.32 0.20 8.90
CA LEU A 492 21.55 -0.36 10.23
C LEU A 492 20.25 -0.93 10.83
N ALA A 493 19.15 -0.17 10.77
CA ALA A 493 17.83 -0.62 11.21
C ALA A 493 17.32 -1.81 10.38
N GLY A 494 17.60 -1.79 9.07
CA GLY A 494 17.38 -2.84 8.09
C GLY A 494 17.93 -4.20 8.50
N ASP A 495 19.02 -4.19 9.27
CA ASP A 495 19.77 -5.38 9.65
C ASP A 495 19.32 -6.03 10.96
N VAL A 496 18.44 -5.38 11.72
CA VAL A 496 18.00 -5.84 13.06
C VAL A 496 17.46 -7.26 13.05
N GLY A 497 16.68 -7.64 12.02
CA GLY A 497 16.17 -9.01 11.88
C GLY A 497 17.28 -10.04 11.71
N ARG A 498 18.32 -9.74 10.93
CA ARG A 498 19.48 -10.63 10.74
C ARG A 498 20.35 -10.74 11.98
N LYS A 499 20.52 -9.64 12.73
CA LYS A 499 21.24 -9.65 14.02
C LYS A 499 20.51 -10.53 15.04
N ALA A 500 19.18 -10.45 15.10
CA ALA A 500 18.38 -11.34 15.93
C ALA A 500 18.53 -12.80 15.48
N ALA A 501 18.40 -13.08 14.19
CA ALA A 501 18.52 -14.44 13.64
C ALA A 501 19.91 -15.06 13.88
N ALA A 502 20.98 -14.29 13.76
CA ALA A 502 22.35 -14.71 14.03
C ALA A 502 22.56 -15.21 15.47
N LEU A 503 21.70 -14.80 16.40
CA LEU A 503 21.72 -15.22 17.80
C LEU A 503 20.69 -16.30 18.11
N GLY A 504 20.10 -16.93 17.08
CA GLY A 504 18.99 -17.86 17.24
C GLY A 504 17.72 -17.18 17.73
N GLY A 505 17.59 -15.87 17.51
CA GLY A 505 16.46 -15.04 17.94
C GLY A 505 15.49 -14.71 16.80
N LEU A 506 14.29 -14.27 17.19
CA LEU A 506 13.26 -13.76 16.28
C LEU A 506 12.65 -12.48 16.82
N LEU A 507 12.20 -11.60 15.92
CA LEU A 507 11.40 -10.45 16.26
C LEU A 507 9.94 -10.88 16.46
N VAL A 508 9.34 -10.42 17.55
CA VAL A 508 7.93 -10.64 17.89
C VAL A 508 7.29 -9.34 18.40
N PRO A 509 5.97 -9.17 18.28
CA PRO A 509 5.26 -8.14 19.03
C PRO A 509 5.51 -8.31 20.53
N ARG A 510 5.84 -7.21 21.22
CA ARG A 510 6.04 -7.24 22.67
C ARG A 510 4.72 -7.57 23.39
N SER A 511 4.79 -8.32 24.47
CA SER A 511 3.65 -8.59 25.36
C SER A 511 4.02 -8.31 26.81
N ALA A 512 3.01 -8.20 27.68
CA ALA A 512 3.22 -8.01 29.13
C ALA A 512 4.05 -9.13 29.77
N SER A 513 4.01 -10.33 29.18
CA SER A 513 4.72 -11.52 29.63
C SER A 513 6.15 -11.64 29.06
N GLY A 514 6.56 -10.73 28.18
CA GLY A 514 7.88 -10.77 27.56
C GLY A 514 8.97 -10.45 28.58
N GLN A 515 9.96 -11.34 28.72
CA GLN A 515 11.18 -11.03 29.47
C GLN A 515 11.91 -9.87 28.80
N ASP A 516 12.52 -8.98 29.59
CA ASP A 516 13.41 -7.96 29.07
C ASP A 516 14.63 -8.66 28.45
N PHE A 517 14.74 -8.52 27.13
CA PHE A 517 15.82 -9.11 26.36
C PHE A 517 17.07 -8.23 26.48
N ALA A 518 18.19 -8.84 26.83
CA ALA A 518 19.49 -8.20 26.82
C ALA A 518 20.53 -9.10 26.14
N PHE A 519 21.37 -8.48 25.32
CA PHE A 519 22.53 -9.15 24.74
C PHE A 519 23.60 -9.41 25.81
N GLN A 520 24.26 -10.57 25.71
CA GLN A 520 25.46 -10.87 26.47
C GLN A 520 26.64 -10.05 25.95
N PRO A 521 27.66 -9.76 26.79
CA PRO A 521 28.83 -8.97 26.37
C PRO A 521 29.49 -9.47 25.08
N GLY A 522 29.69 -10.79 24.95
CA GLY A 522 30.24 -11.40 23.74
C GLY A 522 29.35 -11.26 22.50
N GLU A 523 28.02 -11.34 22.67
CA GLU A 523 27.07 -11.11 21.58
C GLU A 523 27.13 -9.66 21.10
N ILE A 524 27.34 -8.70 22.01
CA ILE A 524 27.50 -7.28 21.69
C ILE A 524 28.75 -7.05 20.84
N GLU A 525 29.90 -7.62 21.25
CA GLU A 525 31.16 -7.49 20.50
C GLU A 525 31.04 -8.10 19.09
N ALA A 526 30.53 -9.33 19.01
CA ALA A 526 30.38 -10.05 17.75
C ALA A 526 29.43 -9.33 16.77
N LEU A 527 28.29 -8.83 17.26
CA LEU A 527 27.34 -8.06 16.45
C LEU A 527 27.90 -6.69 16.02
N ALA A 528 28.61 -5.99 16.91
CA ALA A 528 29.22 -4.71 16.60
C ALA A 528 30.29 -4.86 15.50
N ARG A 529 31.14 -5.88 15.61
CA ARG A 529 32.13 -6.23 14.58
C ARG A 529 31.48 -6.58 13.25
N ARG A 530 30.43 -7.41 13.26
CA ARG A 530 29.68 -7.79 12.04
C ARG A 530 29.03 -6.58 11.37
N GLU A 531 28.50 -5.63 12.15
CA GLU A 531 27.95 -4.38 11.62
C GLU A 531 29.03 -3.49 11.00
N HIS A 532 30.19 -3.39 11.64
CA HIS A 532 31.34 -2.67 11.10
C HIS A 532 31.80 -3.26 9.75
N ASP A 533 31.94 -4.58 9.69
CA ASP A 533 32.31 -5.28 8.45
C ASP A 533 31.28 -5.05 7.33
N ARG A 534 29.98 -5.08 7.67
CA ARG A 534 28.88 -4.74 6.73
C ARG A 534 29.00 -3.31 6.22
N TRP A 535 29.20 -2.33 7.11
CA TRP A 535 29.35 -0.92 6.77
C TRP A 535 30.58 -0.67 5.89
N GLN A 536 31.72 -1.30 6.21
CA GLN A 536 32.94 -1.21 5.40
C GLN A 536 32.72 -1.76 3.99
N ALA A 537 32.07 -2.92 3.86
CA ALA A 537 31.75 -3.51 2.57
C ALA A 537 30.84 -2.59 1.74
N GLU A 538 29.81 -2.00 2.35
CA GLU A 538 28.91 -1.04 1.71
C GLU A 538 29.67 0.20 1.20
N ARG A 539 30.48 0.81 2.06
CA ARG A 539 31.26 2.02 1.74
C ARG A 539 32.29 1.75 0.64
N THR A 540 33.02 0.65 0.76
CA THR A 540 34.02 0.22 -0.25
C THR A 540 33.35 -0.06 -1.59
N GLY A 541 32.19 -0.72 -1.60
CA GLY A 541 31.37 -0.94 -2.80
C GLY A 541 30.90 0.36 -3.48
N ARG A 542 30.75 1.45 -2.71
CA ARG A 542 30.46 2.81 -3.22
C ARG A 542 31.72 3.61 -3.61
N GLY A 543 32.89 2.98 -3.57
CA GLY A 543 34.18 3.56 -3.94
C GLY A 543 34.86 4.36 -2.84
N TRP A 544 34.43 4.24 -1.58
CA TRP A 544 35.14 4.83 -0.46
C TRP A 544 36.43 4.06 -0.13
N ARG A 545 37.42 4.76 0.41
CA ARG A 545 38.71 4.21 0.81
C ARG A 545 39.14 4.74 2.16
N TYR A 546 40.09 4.07 2.80
CA TYR A 546 40.73 4.60 4.00
C TYR A 546 41.36 5.97 3.76
N GLY A 547 41.26 6.85 4.75
CA GLY A 547 42.06 8.07 4.85
C GLY A 547 41.98 8.66 6.25
N PRO A 548 43.00 9.40 6.71
CA PRO A 548 43.13 9.82 8.12
C PRO A 548 42.04 10.80 8.60
N ARG A 549 41.26 11.37 7.67
CA ARG A 549 40.12 12.26 7.94
C ARG A 549 38.99 11.94 6.98
N ARG A 550 37.76 12.20 7.41
CA ARG A 550 36.57 12.07 6.55
C ARG A 550 36.63 13.14 5.45
N ASP A 551 36.61 12.70 4.20
CA ASP A 551 36.55 13.55 3.01
C ASP A 551 35.48 12.97 2.06
N PRO A 552 34.26 13.55 2.05
CA PRO A 552 33.19 13.10 1.17
C PRO A 552 33.49 13.27 -0.33
N VAL A 553 34.30 14.26 -0.71
CA VAL A 553 34.61 14.56 -2.12
C VAL A 553 35.60 13.52 -2.66
N ALA A 554 36.67 13.24 -1.91
CA ALA A 554 37.64 12.21 -2.26
C ALA A 554 37.18 10.78 -1.87
N LYS A 555 36.00 10.66 -1.26
CA LYS A 555 35.44 9.42 -0.68
C LYS A 555 36.43 8.71 0.26
N ARG A 556 36.93 9.44 1.27
CA ARG A 556 37.83 8.89 2.30
C ARG A 556 37.17 8.88 3.68
N HIS A 557 37.38 7.82 4.45
CA HIS A 557 36.88 7.71 5.83
C HIS A 557 37.95 7.12 6.77
N PRO A 558 38.12 7.67 8.00
CA PRO A 558 39.09 7.15 8.97
C PRO A 558 38.77 5.75 9.46
N ASP A 559 37.47 5.41 9.54
CA ASP A 559 37.03 4.13 10.10
C ASP A 559 37.01 2.99 9.07
N LEU A 560 37.46 3.21 7.83
CA LEU A 560 37.64 2.15 6.83
C LEU A 560 38.92 1.32 7.09
N ASN A 561 39.05 0.80 8.31
CA ASN A 561 40.11 -0.06 8.80
C ASN A 561 39.52 -1.31 9.45
N SER A 562 40.37 -2.32 9.70
CA SER A 562 39.95 -3.51 10.44
C SER A 562 39.45 -3.18 11.85
N TRP A 563 38.52 -3.98 12.37
CA TRP A 563 37.97 -3.81 13.73
C TRP A 563 39.06 -3.66 14.81
N ALA A 564 40.14 -4.43 14.70
CA ALA A 564 41.26 -4.40 15.66
C ALA A 564 42.08 -3.09 15.63
N GLN A 565 41.99 -2.33 14.53
CA GLN A 565 42.71 -1.08 14.32
C GLN A 565 41.82 0.16 14.56
N LEU A 566 40.54 -0.04 14.86
CA LEU A 566 39.65 1.07 15.22
C LEU A 566 40.05 1.67 16.58
N PRO A 567 39.91 2.99 16.74
CA PRO A 567 39.94 3.60 18.07
C PRO A 567 38.87 2.99 18.96
N GLU A 568 39.17 2.81 20.25
CA GLU A 568 38.22 2.26 21.22
C GLU A 568 36.90 3.05 21.27
N SER A 569 36.98 4.38 21.10
CA SER A 569 35.80 5.24 21.06
C SER A 569 34.87 4.98 19.87
N GLU A 570 35.38 4.46 18.75
CA GLU A 570 34.55 4.11 17.59
C GLU A 570 33.95 2.72 17.76
N ARG A 571 34.73 1.73 18.24
CA ARG A 571 34.19 0.41 18.61
C ARG A 571 33.07 0.52 19.64
N GLU A 572 33.25 1.38 20.64
CA GLU A 572 32.25 1.60 21.68
C GLU A 572 30.95 2.19 21.13
N ARG A 573 31.00 3.03 20.08
CA ARG A 573 29.77 3.52 19.42
C ARG A 573 29.02 2.40 18.73
N ASP A 574 29.70 1.49 18.06
CA ASP A 574 29.06 0.34 17.42
C ASP A 574 28.43 -0.60 18.48
N ARG A 575 29.09 -0.78 19.63
CA ARG A 575 28.52 -1.53 20.76
C ARG A 575 27.32 -0.83 21.39
N GLU A 576 27.37 0.49 21.57
CA GLU A 576 26.24 1.29 22.08
C GLU A 576 24.99 1.10 21.22
N VAL A 577 25.15 1.10 19.89
CA VAL A 577 24.06 0.84 18.95
C VAL A 577 23.44 -0.54 19.16
N VAL A 578 24.27 -1.59 19.31
CA VAL A 578 23.78 -2.94 19.59
C VAL A 578 23.07 -3.02 20.94
N ARG A 579 23.65 -2.42 21.99
CA ARG A 579 23.05 -2.39 23.34
C ARG A 579 21.72 -1.66 23.37
N ALA A 580 21.55 -0.59 22.60
CA ALA A 580 20.32 0.19 22.56
C ALA A 580 19.19 -0.52 21.79
N MET A 581 19.51 -1.47 20.90
CA MET A 581 18.55 -2.11 20.00
C MET A 581 17.29 -2.68 20.68
N PRO A 582 17.36 -3.40 21.83
CA PRO A 582 16.15 -3.91 22.48
C PRO A 582 15.19 -2.80 22.95
N SER A 583 15.75 -1.67 23.42
CA SER A 583 14.94 -0.52 23.83
C SER A 583 14.30 0.21 22.65
N VAL A 584 15.03 0.36 21.53
CA VAL A 584 14.49 0.92 20.28
C VAL A 584 13.36 0.03 19.72
N LEU A 585 13.52 -1.29 19.79
CA LEU A 585 12.48 -2.25 19.40
C LEU A 585 11.23 -2.09 20.28
N ALA A 586 11.39 -1.93 21.61
CA ALA A 586 10.27 -1.73 22.52
C ALA A 586 9.47 -0.46 22.21
N GLU A 587 10.12 0.63 21.80
CA GLU A 587 9.45 1.89 21.39
C GLU A 587 8.59 1.73 20.12
N VAL A 588 8.92 0.77 19.24
CA VAL A 588 8.11 0.38 18.08
C VAL A 588 7.22 -0.83 18.34
N GLY A 589 7.12 -1.29 19.59
CA GLY A 589 6.21 -2.37 20.01
C GLY A 589 6.72 -3.78 19.73
N LEU A 590 8.01 -3.95 19.49
CA LEU A 590 8.67 -5.21 19.18
C LEU A 590 9.62 -5.66 20.29
N ALA A 591 9.93 -6.94 20.30
CA ALA A 591 10.93 -7.55 21.18
C ALA A 591 11.67 -8.67 20.44
N ILE A 592 12.84 -9.06 20.96
CA ILE A 592 13.60 -10.23 20.51
C ILE A 592 13.29 -11.39 21.46
N VAL A 593 13.01 -12.57 20.91
CA VAL A 593 12.89 -13.82 21.67
C VAL A 593 13.87 -14.85 21.13
N ARG A 594 14.57 -15.56 22.02
CA ARG A 594 15.45 -16.68 21.65
C ARG A 594 14.62 -17.91 21.34
N VAL A 595 14.85 -18.52 20.18
CA VAL A 595 14.12 -19.71 19.69
C VAL A 595 15.03 -20.85 19.23
N GLY A 596 16.33 -20.61 19.11
CA GLY A 596 17.30 -21.59 18.63
C GLY A 596 18.73 -21.25 19.05
N PRO A 597 19.70 -22.06 18.62
CA PRO A 597 21.11 -21.81 18.89
C PRO A 597 21.63 -20.59 18.12
N SER A 598 22.65 -19.93 18.69
CA SER A 598 23.41 -18.87 18.03
C SER A 598 24.26 -19.41 16.87
N GLU A 599 24.42 -18.62 15.81
CA GLU A 599 25.36 -18.88 14.71
C GLU A 599 26.81 -18.63 15.14
N PHE A 600 27.03 -17.72 16.09
CA PHE A 600 28.36 -17.41 16.61
C PHE A 600 28.92 -18.59 17.41
N THR A 601 30.19 -18.90 17.13
CA THR A 601 30.98 -19.88 17.87
C THR A 601 31.29 -19.40 19.28
N ALA A 602 31.61 -20.33 20.19
CA ALA A 602 32.03 -19.98 21.55
C ALA A 602 33.30 -19.11 21.56
N GLU A 603 34.19 -19.27 20.57
CA GLU A 603 35.39 -18.45 20.40
C GLU A 603 35.04 -17.01 19.99
N GLU A 604 34.10 -16.83 19.05
CA GLU A 604 33.65 -15.49 18.62
C GLU A 604 32.90 -14.74 19.72
N LEU A 605 32.24 -15.45 20.64
CA LEU A 605 31.57 -14.85 21.80
C LEU A 605 32.52 -14.63 22.98
N ALA A 606 33.72 -15.22 22.97
CA ALA A 606 34.72 -15.08 24.02
C ALA A 606 35.83 -14.07 23.68
N ALA A 607 36.02 -13.77 22.39
CA ALA A 607 36.92 -12.75 21.85
C ALA A 607 36.37 -11.33 22.06
#